data_AF-A0A5C7ZY52-F1
#
_entry.id   AF-A0A5C7ZY52-F1
#
_cell.length_a   1.000
_cell.length_b   1.000
_cell.length_c   1.000
_cell.angle_alpha   90.00
_cell.angle_beta   90.00
_cell.angle_gamma   90.00
#
_symmetry.space_group_name_H-M   'P 1'
#
loop_
_entity.id
_entity.type
_entity.pdbx_description
1 polymer ?
#
loop_
_entity_poly.entity_id
_entity_poly.type
_entity_poly.pdbx_seq_one_letter_code
_entity_poly.pdbx_strand_id
1 'polypeptide(L)'
;MAEDSAGVALVQEGFPVYRRLHGGAHLYRITASDRFDELQRIGGRWVLHHVAATAYPELVRVHEMLAASAPYEVAEEAEWTRAWCAEGRVP
;
A
#
# COMPACT_ATOMS: atom_id res chain seq x y z
N MET A 1 7.33 35.85 -3.54
CA MET A 1 8.28 34.79 -3.15
C MET A 1 7.52 33.50 -3.23
N ALA A 2 7.84 32.68 -4.22
CA ALA A 2 7.20 31.39 -4.45
C ALA A 2 8.01 30.36 -3.67
N GLU A 3 7.49 29.91 -2.53
CA GLU A 3 8.04 28.74 -1.85
C GLU A 3 7.32 27.52 -2.41
N ASP A 4 7.94 26.98 -3.45
CA ASP A 4 7.71 25.64 -3.97
C ASP A 4 7.89 24.64 -2.82
N SER A 5 6.78 24.32 -2.17
CA SER A 5 6.73 23.34 -1.09
C SER A 5 6.70 21.95 -1.71
N ALA A 6 7.86 21.51 -2.20
CA ALA A 6 8.11 20.11 -2.50
C ALA A 6 7.87 19.32 -1.21
N GLY A 7 6.69 18.69 -1.11
CA GLY A 7 6.24 17.96 0.06
C GLY A 7 7.21 16.83 0.39
N VAL A 8 8.04 17.04 1.41
CA VAL A 8 8.82 15.96 2.00
C VAL A 8 7.83 15.01 2.68
N ALA A 9 7.63 13.84 2.09
CA ALA A 9 6.90 12.76 2.74
C ALA A 9 7.63 12.43 4.05
N LEU A 10 7.09 12.90 5.17
CA LEU A 10 7.63 12.56 6.48
C LEU A 10 7.51 11.04 6.65
N VAL A 11 8.65 10.36 6.66
CA VAL A 11 8.71 8.93 6.95
C VAL A 11 8.33 8.76 8.42
N GLN A 12 7.15 8.19 8.66
CA GLN A 12 6.72 7.82 9.99
C GLN A 12 7.44 6.53 10.40
N GLU A 13 7.97 6.47 11.62
CA GLU A 13 8.69 5.30 12.11
C GLU A 13 7.84 4.02 12.01
N GLY A 14 8.39 2.97 11.40
CA GLY A 14 7.69 1.72 11.12
C GLY A 14 6.98 1.64 9.76
N PHE A 15 7.01 2.68 8.93
CA PHE A 15 6.43 2.70 7.58
C PHE A 15 7.51 2.87 6.47
N PRO A 16 7.26 2.40 5.24
CA PRO A 16 6.09 1.64 4.80
C PRO A 16 6.06 0.21 5.36
N VAL A 17 4.85 -0.30 5.53
CA VAL A 17 4.60 -1.71 5.87
C VAL A 17 4.01 -2.40 4.66
N TYR A 18 4.52 -3.58 4.32
CA TYR A 18 4.04 -4.35 3.18
C TYR A 18 3.17 -5.53 3.62
N ARG A 19 2.04 -5.71 2.94
CA ARG A 19 1.13 -6.84 3.15
C ARG A 19 0.68 -7.42 1.82
N ARG A 20 0.24 -8.67 1.85
CA ARG A 20 -0.49 -9.29 0.75
C ARG A 20 -1.80 -9.88 1.27
N LEU A 21 -2.82 -9.90 0.43
CA LEU A 21 -4.01 -10.67 0.73
C LEU A 21 -3.71 -12.15 0.48
N HIS A 22 -4.21 -13.03 1.36
CA HIS A 22 -4.20 -14.46 1.12
C HIS A 22 -4.73 -14.79 -0.29
N GLY A 23 -4.02 -15.64 -1.03
CA GLY A 23 -4.28 -15.91 -2.45
C GLY A 23 -3.54 -15.01 -3.44
N GLY A 24 -2.83 -13.98 -2.97
CA GLY A 24 -1.82 -13.22 -3.74
C GLY A 24 -2.36 -12.29 -4.83
N ALA A 25 -3.68 -12.10 -4.90
CA ALA A 25 -4.31 -11.20 -5.88
C ALA A 25 -4.19 -9.71 -5.52
N HIS A 26 -3.83 -9.39 -4.27
CA HIS A 26 -3.69 -8.01 -3.80
C HIS A 26 -2.39 -7.86 -3.01
N LEU A 27 -1.67 -6.78 -3.27
CA LEU A 27 -0.52 -6.31 -2.52
C LEU A 27 -0.83 -4.93 -1.94
N TYR A 28 -0.28 -4.65 -0.77
CA TYR A 28 -0.52 -3.42 -0.04
C TYR A 28 0.79 -2.79 0.41
N ARG A 29 0.92 -1.49 0.19
CA ARG A 29 1.98 -0.64 0.76
C ARG A 29 1.30 0.36 1.70
N ILE A 30 1.31 0.06 2.99
CA ILE A 30 0.76 0.94 4.01
C ILE A 30 1.80 2.02 4.29
N THR A 31 1.44 3.29 4.09
CA THR A 31 2.36 4.43 4.17
C THR A 31 2.16 5.27 5.43
N ALA A 32 1.04 5.09 6.15
CA ALA A 32 0.84 5.48 7.54
C ALA A 32 -0.39 4.77 8.14
N SER A 33 -0.77 5.14 9.37
CA SER A 33 -1.89 4.53 10.11
C SER A 33 -3.25 4.66 9.43
N ASP A 34 -3.42 5.60 8.50
CA ASP A 34 -4.68 5.93 7.83
C ASP A 34 -4.56 5.94 6.29
N ARG A 35 -3.43 5.48 5.72
CA ARG A 35 -3.19 5.55 4.28
C ARG A 35 -2.40 4.36 3.78
N PHE A 36 -2.82 3.85 2.63
CA PHE A 36 -2.14 2.76 1.95
C PHE A 36 -2.38 2.80 0.45
N ASP A 37 -1.46 2.20 -0.28
CA ASP A 37 -1.63 1.89 -1.69
C ASP A 37 -1.98 0.41 -1.84
N GLU A 38 -2.90 0.12 -2.75
CA GLU A 38 -3.33 -1.23 -3.09
C GLU A 38 -3.00 -1.51 -4.56
N LEU A 39 -2.19 -2.54 -4.79
CA LEU A 39 -2.03 -3.16 -6.10
C LEU A 39 -2.94 -4.36 -6.18
N GLN A 40 -3.95 -4.27 -7.03
CA GLN A 40 -4.91 -5.34 -7.28
C GLN A 40 -4.66 -5.97 -8.65
N ARG A 41 -4.57 -7.30 -8.70
CA ARG A 41 -4.47 -8.04 -9.95
C ARG A 41 -5.85 -8.26 -10.56
N ILE A 42 -6.09 -7.67 -11.72
CA ILE A 42 -7.32 -7.84 -12.49
C ILE A 42 -6.95 -8.47 -13.84
N GLY A 43 -7.24 -9.76 -13.97
CA GLY A 43 -6.78 -10.56 -15.11
C GLY A 43 -5.25 -10.62 -15.16
N GLY A 44 -4.66 -10.11 -16.25
CA GLY A 44 -3.22 -10.10 -16.47
C GLY A 44 -2.49 -8.84 -16.00
N ARG A 45 -3.19 -7.87 -15.39
CA ARG A 45 -2.64 -6.54 -15.07
C ARG A 45 -2.78 -6.19 -13.59
N TRP A 46 -1.91 -5.33 -13.11
CA TRP A 46 -1.99 -4.68 -11.80
C TRP A 46 -2.62 -3.30 -11.92
N VAL A 47 -3.62 -3.04 -11.09
CA VAL A 47 -4.28 -1.75 -10.94
C VAL A 47 -3.91 -1.17 -9.58
N LEU A 48 -3.45 0.07 -9.57
CA LEU A 48 -3.10 0.80 -8.36
C LEU A 48 -4.28 1.63 -7.87
N HIS A 49 -4.58 1.52 -6.58
CA HIS A 49 -5.50 2.38 -5.87
C HIS A 49 -4.77 3.07 -4.72
N HIS A 50 -4.97 4.37 -4.58
CA HIS A 50 -4.52 5.14 -3.43
C HIS A 50 -5.69 5.28 -2.46
N VAL A 51 -5.51 4.85 -1.22
CA VAL A 51 -6.57 4.88 -0.22
C VAL A 51 -6.13 5.75 0.95
N ALA A 52 -6.92 6.80 1.20
CA ALA A 52 -6.89 7.57 2.43
C ALA A 52 -8.13 7.17 3.24
N ALA A 53 -7.92 6.42 4.32
CA ALA A 53 -8.97 5.90 5.17
C ALA A 53 -9.62 7.04 5.96
N THR A 54 -10.81 7.45 5.54
CA THR A 54 -11.60 8.50 6.22
C THR A 54 -12.91 7.96 6.74
N ALA A 55 -13.40 6.86 6.16
CA ALA A 55 -14.59 6.17 6.62
C ALA A 55 -14.23 4.99 7.53
N TYR A 56 -15.13 4.68 8.47
CA TYR A 56 -14.93 3.61 9.45
C TYR A 56 -14.52 2.25 8.83
N PRO A 57 -15.13 1.77 7.73
CA PRO A 57 -14.71 0.49 7.13
C PRO A 57 -13.26 0.50 6.63
N GLU A 58 -12.79 1.60 6.07
CA GLU A 58 -11.42 1.74 5.58
C GLU A 58 -10.42 1.83 6.73
N LEU A 59 -10.81 2.52 7.81
CA LEU A 59 -10.03 2.60 9.05
C LEU A 59 -9.84 1.19 9.62
N VAL A 60 -10.92 0.42 9.77
CA VAL A 60 -10.82 -0.99 10.23
C VAL A 60 -9.87 -1.78 9.32
N ARG A 61 -10.01 -1.64 8.00
CA ARG A 61 -9.17 -2.35 7.03
C ARG A 61 -7.67 -2.07 7.21
N VAL A 62 -7.26 -0.80 7.35
CA VAL A 62 -5.84 -0.46 7.53
C VAL A 62 -5.31 -0.93 8.88
N HIS A 63 -6.13 -0.89 9.93
CA HIS A 63 -5.77 -1.43 11.24
C HIS A 63 -5.57 -2.96 11.20
N GLU A 64 -6.45 -3.71 10.53
CA GLU A 64 -6.30 -5.17 10.34
C GLU A 64 -5.04 -5.51 9.53
N MET A 65 -4.73 -4.75 8.48
CA MET A 65 -3.50 -4.90 7.70
C MET A 65 -2.25 -4.66 8.56
N LEU A 66 -2.23 -3.59 9.36
CA LEU A 66 -1.12 -3.27 10.26
C LEU A 66 -0.89 -4.39 11.28
N ALA A 67 -1.97 -4.91 11.84
CA ALA A 67 -1.95 -6.04 12.78
C ALA A 67 -1.60 -7.39 12.13
N ALA A 68 -1.46 -7.46 10.80
CA ALA A 68 -1.31 -8.72 10.04
C ALA A 68 -2.40 -9.75 10.42
N SER A 69 -3.63 -9.26 10.62
CA SER A 69 -4.77 -10.11 10.92
C SER A 69 -5.21 -10.84 9.67
N ALA A 70 -5.55 -12.13 9.77
CA ALA A 70 -6.06 -12.89 8.63
C ALA A 70 -7.25 -12.14 7.99
N PRO A 71 -7.31 -12.00 6.65
CA PRO A 71 -6.53 -12.71 5.63
C PRO A 71 -5.24 -12.01 5.16
N TYR A 72 -4.74 -11.00 5.87
CA TYR A 72 -3.53 -10.26 5.48
C TYR A 72 -2.27 -10.95 5.98
N GLU A 73 -1.37 -11.27 5.05
CA GLU A 73 -0.08 -11.87 5.35
C GLU A 73 1.03 -10.82 5.21
N VAL A 74 2.13 -11.00 5.95
CA VAL A 74 3.33 -10.17 5.77
C VAL A 74 3.88 -10.37 4.36
N ALA A 75 4.21 -9.27 3.71
CA ALA A 75 4.89 -9.27 2.42
C ALA A 75 6.18 -8.45 2.51
N GLU A 76 7.05 -8.65 1.54
CA GLU A 76 8.30 -7.91 1.41
C GLU A 76 8.16 -6.77 0.39
N GLU A 77 8.95 -5.71 0.55
CA GLU A 77 9.04 -4.62 -0.44
C GLU A 77 9.32 -5.15 -1.85
N ALA A 78 10.21 -6.14 -1.96
CA ALA A 78 10.57 -6.74 -3.23
C ALA A 78 9.37 -7.36 -3.97
N GLU A 79 8.35 -7.85 -3.25
CA GLU A 79 7.12 -8.38 -3.86
C GLU A 79 6.27 -7.26 -4.47
N TRP A 80 6.09 -6.17 -3.71
CA TRP A 80 5.44 -4.95 -4.20
C TRP A 80 6.15 -4.39 -5.44
N THR A 81 7.47 -4.20 -5.37
CA THR A 81 8.27 -3.61 -6.45
C THR A 81 8.22 -4.45 -7.72
N ARG A 82 8.24 -5.79 -7.61
CA ARG A 82 8.06 -6.67 -8.79
C ARG A 82 6.70 -6.47 -9.44
N ALA A 83 5.62 -6.41 -8.67
CA ALA A 83 4.27 -6.19 -9.20
C ALA A 83 4.13 -4.80 -9.84
N TRP A 84 4.71 -3.77 -9.21
CA TRP A 84 4.73 -2.41 -9.73
C TRP A 84 5.46 -2.32 -11.08
N CYS A 85 6.67 -2.87 -11.16
CA CYS A 85 7.49 -2.86 -12.37
C CYS A 85 6.89 -3.71 -13.50
N ALA A 86 6.10 -4.75 -13.19
CA ALA A 86 5.44 -5.58 -14.20
C ALA A 86 4.48 -4.78 -15.10
N GLU A 87 3.97 -3.65 -14.64
CA GLU A 87 3.15 -2.73 -15.43
C GLU A 87 3.98 -1.70 -16.23
N GLY A 88 5.30 -1.90 -16.34
CA GLY A 88 6.20 -0.96 -17.02
C GLY A 88 6.41 0.35 -16.26
N ARG A 89 6.12 0.37 -14.94
CA ARG A 89 6.31 1.53 -14.08
C ARG A 89 7.71 1.51 -13.47
N VAL A 90 8.29 2.70 -13.27
CA VAL A 90 9.59 2.87 -12.60
C VAL A 90 9.34 2.98 -11.09
N PRO A 91 10.15 2.34 -10.23
CA PRO A 91 10.01 2.41 -8.78
C PRO A 91 10.19 3.83 -8.22
#